data_AF-A0A256XDC1-F1
#
_entry.id   AF-A0A256XDC1-F1
#
_cell.length_a   1.000
_cell.length_b   1.000
_cell.length_c   1.000
_cell.angle_alpha   90.00
_cell.angle_beta   90.00
_cell.angle_gamma   90.00
#
_symmetry.space_group_name_H-M   'P 1'
#
loop_
_entity.id
_entity.type
_entity.pdbx_description
1 polymer ?
#
loop_
_entity_poly.entity_id
_entity_poly.type
_entity_poly.pdbx_seq_one_letter_code
_entity_poly.pdbx_strand_id
1 'polypeptide(L)'
;MFEEESGAFANYINLNNAIKIGLFPEFPNAEFTLLGNGSIAGTYTILVHYKYRDVVEKIAKEMTYIELIQDQDFVEEYEAALSIPGRREYFPTMMNY
;
A
#
# COMPACT_ATOMS: atom_id res chain seq x y z
N MET A 1 23.49 -9.86 4.70
CA MET A 1 23.17 -9.32 3.36
C MET A 1 21.97 -10.11 2.87
N PHE A 2 20.77 -9.62 3.16
CA PHE A 2 19.51 -10.21 2.70
C PHE A 2 18.65 -9.06 2.21
N GLU A 3 18.92 -8.64 0.97
CA GLU A 3 18.01 -7.82 0.18
C GLU A 3 17.05 -8.81 -0.48
N GLU A 4 15.83 -8.92 0.05
CA GLU A 4 14.78 -9.72 -0.59
C GLU A 4 13.66 -8.79 -1.07
N GLU A 5 13.51 -8.80 -2.39
CA GLU A 5 12.69 -7.95 -3.24
C GLU A 5 11.19 -8.23 -3.11
N SER A 6 10.62 -7.81 -1.98
CA SER A 6 9.21 -7.38 -1.92
C SER A 6 9.08 -6.43 -0.73
N GLY A 7 8.89 -5.13 -0.98
CA GLY A 7 8.79 -4.12 0.09
C GLY A 7 10.09 -3.37 0.43
N ALA A 8 11.23 -3.66 -0.24
CA ALA A 8 12.46 -2.86 -0.10
C ALA A 8 12.27 -1.37 -0.49
N PHE A 9 11.30 -1.08 -1.36
CA PHE A 9 10.92 0.28 -1.72
C PHE A 9 10.39 1.08 -0.52
N ALA A 10 9.65 0.43 0.39
CA ALA A 10 9.06 1.10 1.55
C ALA A 10 10.11 1.54 2.57
N ASN A 11 11.20 0.79 2.75
CA ASN A 11 12.25 1.14 3.73
C ASN A 11 13.02 2.43 3.38
N TYR A 12 13.00 2.85 2.12
CA TYR A 12 13.72 4.04 1.63
C TYR A 12 12.81 5.09 1.01
N ILE A 13 11.48 4.91 1.10
CA ILE A 13 10.55 5.85 0.48
C ILE A 13 10.50 7.17 1.26
N ASN A 14 10.75 8.28 0.57
CA ASN A 14 10.42 9.58 1.11
C ASN A 14 8.93 9.83 0.88
N LEU A 15 8.14 9.70 1.95
CA LEU A 15 6.69 9.82 1.88
C LEU A 15 6.21 11.14 1.29
N ASN A 16 6.87 12.26 1.62
CA ASN A 16 6.51 13.57 1.06
C ASN A 16 6.71 13.62 -0.45
N ASN A 17 7.78 13.00 -0.97
CA ASN A 17 8.00 12.91 -2.42
C ASN A 17 7.01 11.94 -3.08
N ALA A 18 6.71 10.81 -2.43
CA ALA A 18 5.73 9.84 -2.92
C ALA A 18 4.34 10.47 -3.07
N ILE A 19 3.91 11.26 -2.08
CA ILE A 19 2.65 12.01 -2.12
C ILE A 19 2.69 13.05 -3.27
N LYS A 20 3.79 13.80 -3.42
CA LYS A 20 3.94 14.81 -4.49
C LYS A 20 3.86 14.24 -5.90
N ILE A 21 4.34 13.02 -6.12
CA ILE A 21 4.26 12.37 -7.45
C ILE A 21 2.96 11.60 -7.67
N GLY A 22 2.05 11.56 -6.69
CA GLY A 22 0.77 10.86 -6.80
C GLY A 22 0.79 9.38 -6.44
N LEU A 23 1.87 8.87 -5.84
CA LEU A 23 1.97 7.45 -5.44
C LEU A 23 1.05 7.12 -4.24
N PHE A 24 0.84 8.09 -3.35
CA PHE A 24 -0.12 8.02 -2.27
C PHE A 24 -0.95 9.29 -2.26
N PRO A 25 -2.23 9.24 -1.84
CA PRO A 25 -2.99 10.45 -1.56
C PRO A 25 -2.38 11.18 -0.36
N GLU A 26 -2.81 12.42 -0.16
CA GLU A 26 -2.39 13.19 0.99
C GLU A 26 -3.12 12.75 2.26
N PHE A 27 -2.38 12.64 3.37
CA PHE A 27 -2.95 12.34 4.69
C PHE A 27 -2.49 13.39 5.71
N PRO A 28 -3.17 14.55 5.82
CA PRO A 28 -2.68 15.72 6.56
C PRO A 28 -2.41 15.51 8.06
N ASN A 29 -2.89 14.41 8.64
CA ASN A 29 -2.77 14.11 10.08
C ASN A 29 -2.46 12.63 10.36
N ALA A 30 -1.93 11.88 9.38
CA ALA A 30 -1.63 10.47 9.58
C ALA A 30 -0.19 10.26 10.05
N GLU A 31 -0.03 9.33 10.98
CA GLU A 31 1.28 8.76 11.34
C GLU A 31 1.53 7.51 10.51
N PHE A 32 2.73 7.38 9.97
CA PHE A 32 3.11 6.28 9.11
C PHE A 32 4.14 5.39 9.79
N THR A 33 3.87 4.09 9.81
CA THR A 33 4.83 3.07 10.25
C THR A 33 5.22 2.21 9.05
N LEU A 34 6.52 2.11 8.80
CA LEU A 34 7.06 1.24 7.78
C LEU A 34 7.14 -0.19 8.32
N LEU A 35 6.45 -1.12 7.66
CA LEU A 35 6.38 -2.53 8.08
C LEU A 35 7.51 -3.41 7.50
N GLY A 36 8.26 -2.91 6.52
CA GLY A 36 9.28 -3.70 5.81
C GLY A 36 8.69 -4.83 4.97
N ASN A 37 9.41 -5.95 4.83
CA ASN A 37 8.91 -7.13 4.11
C ASN A 37 7.98 -7.97 5.01
N GLY A 38 6.69 -7.65 4.96
CA GLY A 38 5.66 -8.36 5.71
C GLY A 38 5.51 -9.84 5.33
N SER A 39 5.89 -10.24 4.11
CA SER A 39 5.80 -11.64 3.67
C SER A 39 6.82 -12.53 4.41
N ILE A 40 8.07 -12.08 4.50
CA ILE A 40 9.12 -12.79 5.25
C ILE A 40 8.78 -12.78 6.75
N ALA A 41 8.42 -11.61 7.29
CA ALA A 41 8.05 -11.49 8.71
C ALA A 41 6.86 -12.40 9.06
N GLY A 42 5.84 -12.45 8.20
CA GLY A 42 4.69 -13.34 8.34
C GLY A 42 5.08 -14.82 8.25
N THR A 43 5.90 -15.19 7.28
CA THR A 43 6.40 -16.56 7.12
C THR A 43 7.14 -17.02 8.37
N TYR A 44 8.09 -16.21 8.86
CA TYR A 44 8.81 -16.49 10.10
C TYR A 44 7.86 -16.65 11.30
N THR A 45 6.86 -15.76 11.41
CA THR A 45 5.87 -15.81 12.49
C THR A 45 5.10 -17.13 12.50
N ILE A 46 4.65 -17.60 11.34
CA ILE A 46 3.90 -18.86 11.20
C ILE A 46 4.80 -20.09 11.41
N LEU A 47 6.06 -20.02 11.00
CA LEU A 47 7.04 -21.10 11.18
C LEU A 47 7.38 -21.32 12.66
N VAL A 48 7.58 -20.24 13.42
CA VAL A 48 7.98 -20.32 14.83
C VAL A 48 6.78 -20.53 15.75
N HIS A 49 5.59 -20.04 15.39
CA HIS A 49 4.41 -20.09 16.25
C HIS A 49 3.21 -20.72 15.53
N TYR A 50 3.01 -22.02 15.77
CA TYR A 50 1.94 -22.81 15.15
C TYR A 50 0.53 -22.24 15.34
N LYS A 51 0.26 -21.57 16.47
CA LYS A 51 -1.05 -20.96 16.79
C LYS A 51 -1.49 -19.88 15.79
N TYR A 52 -0.56 -19.28 15.05
CA TYR A 52 -0.91 -18.28 14.03
C TYR A 52 -1.32 -18.91 12.70
N ARG A 53 -1.15 -20.23 12.52
CA ARG A 53 -1.63 -20.93 11.32
C ARG A 53 -3.14 -20.79 11.18
N ASP A 54 -3.88 -21.09 12.25
CA ASP A 54 -5.35 -20.99 12.27
C ASP A 54 -5.82 -19.55 12.00
N VAL A 55 -5.08 -18.56 12.50
CA VAL A 55 -5.37 -17.13 12.26
C VAL A 55 -5.20 -16.78 10.78
N VAL A 56 -4.09 -17.20 10.16
CA VAL A 56 -3.81 -16.93 8.75
C VAL A 56 -4.78 -17.67 7.84
N GLU A 57 -5.15 -18.92 8.17
CA GLU A 57 -6.20 -19.65 7.46
C GLU A 57 -7.55 -18.94 7.53
N LYS A 58 -7.91 -18.38 8.69
CA LYS A 58 -9.13 -17.60 8.84
C LYS A 58 -9.09 -16.33 7.98
N ILE A 59 -8.00 -15.57 8.03
CA ILE A 59 -7.81 -14.36 7.21
C ILE A 59 -7.93 -14.71 5.73
N ALA A 60 -7.29 -15.79 5.28
CA ALA A 60 -7.36 -16.24 3.88
C ALA A 60 -8.78 -16.59 3.44
N LYS A 61 -9.60 -17.18 4.32
CA LYS A 61 -11.01 -17.51 4.03
C LYS A 61 -11.92 -16.29 4.00
N GLU A 62 -11.59 -15.24 4.77
CA GLU A 62 -12.37 -14.00 4.83
C GLU A 62 -11.95 -12.98 3.74
N MET A 63 -10.80 -13.20 3.10
CA MET A 63 -10.29 -12.33 2.04
C MET A 63 -11.17 -12.40 0.79
N THR A 64 -11.63 -11.24 0.33
CA THR A 64 -12.42 -11.12 -0.90
C THR A 64 -11.55 -10.60 -2.03
N TYR A 65 -11.53 -11.33 -3.15
CA TYR A 65 -10.88 -10.88 -4.38
C TYR A 65 -11.79 -9.89 -5.12
N ILE A 66 -11.23 -8.75 -5.53
CA ILE A 66 -11.90 -7.74 -6.34
C ILE A 66 -11.18 -7.67 -7.69
N GLU A 67 -11.92 -7.86 -8.79
CA GLU A 67 -11.38 -7.78 -10.14
C GLU A 67 -11.46 -6.34 -10.66
N LEU A 68 -10.30 -5.67 -10.80
CA LEU A 68 -10.25 -4.25 -11.14
C LEU A 68 -10.27 -3.95 -12.65
N ILE A 69 -9.90 -4.91 -13.49
CA ILE A 69 -9.72 -4.67 -14.95
C ILE A 69 -11.03 -4.32 -15.65
N GLN A 70 -12.16 -4.81 -15.14
CA GLN A 70 -13.49 -4.58 -15.71
C GLN A 70 -14.28 -3.51 -14.95
N ASP A 71 -13.67 -2.89 -13.94
CA ASP A 71 -14.30 -1.89 -13.09
C ASP A 71 -14.10 -0.51 -13.71
N GLN A 72 -15.21 0.13 -14.09
CA GLN A 72 -15.20 1.44 -14.75
C GLN A 72 -14.63 2.52 -13.81
N ASP A 73 -14.92 2.47 -12.52
CA ASP A 73 -14.43 3.45 -11.54
C ASP A 73 -12.92 3.33 -11.40
N PHE A 74 -12.37 2.10 -11.42
CA PHE A 74 -10.93 1.89 -11.44
C PHE A 74 -10.26 2.45 -12.69
N VAL A 75 -10.85 2.25 -13.88
CA VAL A 75 -10.29 2.79 -15.13
C VAL A 75 -10.26 4.31 -15.10
N GLU A 76 -11.34 4.95 -14.65
CA GLU A 76 -11.41 6.41 -14.52
C GLU A 76 -10.41 6.96 -13.50
N GLU A 77 -10.19 6.24 -12.40
CA GLU A 77 -9.16 6.61 -11.41
C GLU A 77 -7.74 6.42 -11.96
N TYR A 78 -7.49 5.33 -12.67
CA TYR A 78 -6.20 5.06 -13.32
C TYR A 78 -5.85 6.14 -14.35
N GLU A 79 -6.79 6.52 -15.21
CA GLU A 79 -6.59 7.59 -16.19
C GLU A 79 -6.29 8.94 -15.51
N ALA A 80 -7.00 9.26 -14.43
CA ALA A 80 -6.73 10.48 -13.66
C ALA A 80 -5.33 10.48 -13.03
N ALA A 81 -4.87 9.33 -12.53
CA ALA A 81 -3.55 9.14 -11.94
C ALA A 81 -2.38 9.24 -12.94
N LEU A 82 -2.65 9.20 -14.26
CA LEU A 82 -1.63 9.49 -15.28
C LEU A 82 -1.19 10.96 -15.27
N SER A 83 -2.04 11.85 -14.74
CA SER A 83 -1.66 13.23 -14.44
C SER A 83 -1.09 13.31 -13.02
N ILE A 84 -0.01 14.04 -12.81
CA ILE A 84 0.62 14.16 -11.48
C ILE A 84 0.04 15.40 -10.76
N PRO A 85 -0.40 15.28 -9.49
CA PRO A 85 -0.34 14.09 -8.61
C PRO A 85 -1.58 13.16 -8.74
N GLY A 86 -2.54 13.49 -9.59
CA GLY A 86 -3.78 12.76 -9.79
C GLY A 86 -4.97 13.67 -9.56
N ARG A 87 -6.09 13.10 -9.12
CA ARG A 87 -7.29 13.87 -8.79
C ARG A 87 -7.05 14.85 -7.64
N ARG A 88 -7.52 16.09 -7.80
CA ARG A 88 -7.22 17.21 -6.87
C ARG A 88 -7.79 16.96 -5.47
N GLU A 89 -8.92 16.27 -5.38
CA GLU A 89 -9.61 15.93 -4.13
C GLU A 89 -8.75 15.10 -3.16
N TYR A 90 -7.75 14.36 -3.66
CA TYR A 90 -6.84 13.59 -2.83
C TYR A 90 -5.65 14.40 -2.30
N PHE A 91 -5.49 15.66 -2.72
CA PHE A 91 -4.35 16.51 -2.37
C PHE A 91 -4.77 17.90 -1.87
N PRO A 92 -5.58 17.96 -0.78
CA PRO A 92 -6.24 19.18 -0.32
C PRO A 92 -5.30 20.30 0.11
N THR A 93 -4.06 20.03 0.55
CA THR A 93 -3.15 21.11 0.98
C THR A 93 -2.13 21.50 -0.08
N MET A 94 -1.76 20.58 -0.98
CA MET A 94 -0.76 20.86 -2.01
C MET A 94 -1.25 21.82 -3.10
N MET A 95 -2.57 21.88 -3.34
CA MET A 95 -3.14 22.69 -4.42
C MET A 95 -3.69 24.05 -3.99
N ASN A 96 -3.43 24.46 -2.74
CA ASN A 96 -3.81 25.79 -2.21
C ASN A 96 -2.75 26.88 -2.43
N TYR A 97 -1.77 26.64 -3.31
CA TYR A 97 -0.72 27.59 -3.69
C TYR A 97 -0.78 27.92 -5.17
#